data_AF-A0A7L4R506-F1
#
_entry.id   AF-A0A7L4R506-F1
#
_cell.length_a   1.000
_cell.length_b   1.000
_cell.length_c   1.000
_cell.angle_alpha   90.00
_cell.angle_beta   90.00
_cell.angle_gamma   90.00
#
_symmetry.space_group_name_H-M   'P 1'
#
loop_
_entity.id
_entity.type
_entity.pdbx_description
1 polymer ?
#
loop_
_entity_poly.entity_id
_entity_poly.type
_entity_poly.pdbx_seq_one_letter_code
_entity_poly.pdbx_strand_id
1 'polypeptide(L)'
;MDPGVYTAFAALNLKGELVASGCEKEASDERVVEIIRKVGVPSLIASDVNPPPSFVQKVAARFNVRLAYPVRSLTQEEKKTMGSFIDDVHTRDAYGAAMKAYHAYENRLRQIEGMETSLDRDLLKHMVVQGYSLHNAELMLTRKEEKRVGAEEEKEVKKEGLEHKRDERVMRLAEENVNLRKALEYEKARIAEMEEQLKRAKNARVGEVARDSEVRKLKERLERAERYIFFLKKKKRGA
;
A
#
# COMPACT_ATOMS: atom_id res chain seq x y z
N MET A 1 -0.09 5.01 14.28
CA MET A 1 0.34 4.41 15.57
C MET A 1 1.84 4.53 15.66
N ASP A 2 2.35 4.89 16.82
CA ASP A 2 3.78 4.95 17.16
C ASP A 2 4.03 4.04 18.37
N PRO A 3 4.51 2.79 18.17
CA PRO A 3 4.71 1.84 19.26
C PRO A 3 6.06 2.05 19.95
N GLY A 4 6.06 1.94 21.27
CA GLY A 4 7.25 1.99 22.11
C GLY A 4 6.91 1.57 23.55
N VAL A 5 7.71 2.01 24.53
CA VAL A 5 7.32 1.92 25.95
C VAL A 5 5.99 2.61 26.19
N TYR A 6 5.75 3.67 25.42
CA TYR A 6 4.52 4.43 25.34
C TYR A 6 3.97 4.23 23.94
N THR A 7 2.87 3.47 23.82
CA THR A 7 2.21 3.26 22.52
C THR A 7 1.24 4.40 22.27
N ALA A 8 1.62 5.29 21.36
CA ALA A 8 0.77 6.40 20.96
C ALA A 8 -0.11 6.03 19.76
N PHE A 9 -1.33 6.56 19.77
CA PHE A 9 -2.31 6.37 18.71
C PHE A 9 -3.03 7.67 18.38
N ALA A 10 -3.45 7.75 17.13
CA ALA A 10 -4.35 8.77 16.61
C ALA A 10 -5.32 8.10 15.64
N ALA A 11 -6.59 8.41 15.75
CA ALA A 11 -7.67 7.87 14.94
C ALA A 11 -8.34 9.01 14.18
N LEU A 12 -8.41 8.86 12.85
CA LEU A 12 -9.12 9.77 11.98
C LEU A 12 -10.42 9.11 11.52
N ASN A 13 -11.48 9.89 11.36
CA ASN A 13 -12.65 9.42 10.63
C ASN A 13 -12.39 9.40 9.12
N LEU A 14 -13.35 8.89 8.34
CA LEU A 14 -13.24 8.81 6.88
C LEU A 14 -13.30 10.19 6.18
N LYS A 15 -13.48 11.28 6.92
CA LYS A 15 -13.39 12.66 6.45
C LYS A 15 -12.03 13.30 6.77
N GLY A 16 -11.15 12.61 7.48
CA GLY A 16 -9.82 13.10 7.85
C GLY A 16 -9.78 13.88 9.17
N GLU A 17 -10.88 13.91 9.92
CA GLU A 17 -10.97 14.63 11.20
C GLU A 17 -10.46 13.73 12.33
N LEU A 18 -9.69 14.32 13.27
CA LEU A 18 -9.19 13.62 14.45
C LEU A 18 -10.34 13.33 15.42
N VAL A 19 -10.64 12.04 15.64
CA VAL A 19 -11.73 11.61 16.53
C VAL A 19 -11.24 11.06 17.87
N ALA A 20 -10.01 10.55 17.92
CA ALA A 20 -9.39 10.11 19.16
C ALA A 20 -7.86 10.15 19.04
N SER A 21 -7.18 10.46 20.13
CA SER A 21 -5.73 10.37 20.23
C SER A 21 -5.32 10.14 21.67
N GLY A 22 -4.18 9.52 21.88
CA GLY A 22 -3.66 9.31 23.21
C GLY A 22 -2.46 8.39 23.22
N CYS A 23 -2.02 8.06 24.43
CA CYS A 23 -0.88 7.21 24.65
C CYS A 23 -1.13 6.27 25.81
N GLU A 24 -0.74 5.00 25.65
CA GLU A 24 -0.85 3.97 26.68
C GLU A 24 0.54 3.44 27.02
N LYS A 25 0.86 3.42 28.32
CA LYS A 25 2.12 2.87 28.81
C LYS A 25 2.08 1.34 28.78
N GLU A 26 3.11 0.72 28.20
CA GLU A 26 3.30 -0.73 28.13
C GLU A 26 2.07 -1.48 27.61
N ALA A 27 1.39 -0.89 26.62
CA ALA A 27 0.15 -1.41 26.09
C ALA A 27 0.35 -2.77 25.40
N SER A 28 -0.43 -3.78 25.81
CA SER A 28 -0.55 -5.01 25.04
C SER A 28 -1.37 -4.78 23.76
N ASP A 29 -1.26 -5.69 22.79
CA ASP A 29 -2.08 -5.62 21.58
C ASP A 29 -3.57 -5.85 21.86
N GLU A 30 -3.95 -6.58 22.91
CA GLU A 30 -5.34 -6.63 23.41
C GLU A 30 -5.84 -5.25 23.83
N ARG A 31 -5.05 -4.55 24.66
CA ARG A 31 -5.44 -3.27 25.22
C ARG A 31 -5.67 -2.23 24.13
N VAL A 32 -4.77 -2.19 23.14
CA VAL A 32 -4.91 -1.28 22.00
C VAL A 32 -6.13 -1.65 21.15
N VAL A 33 -6.41 -2.94 20.94
CA VAL A 33 -7.62 -3.39 20.23
C VAL A 33 -8.89 -2.95 20.96
N GLU A 34 -8.95 -3.03 22.29
CA GLU A 34 -10.09 -2.53 23.06
C GLU A 34 -10.30 -1.02 22.89
N ILE A 35 -9.21 -0.24 22.93
CA ILE A 35 -9.27 1.21 22.73
C ILE A 35 -9.81 1.54 21.35
N ILE A 36 -9.26 0.90 20.31
CA ILE A 36 -9.73 1.09 18.94
C ILE A 36 -11.21 0.72 18.83
N ARG A 37 -11.64 -0.41 19.41
CA ARG A 37 -13.06 -0.85 19.41
C ARG A 37 -14.01 0.15 20.08
N LYS A 38 -13.56 0.86 21.12
CA LYS A 38 -14.36 1.92 21.75
C LYS A 38 -14.57 3.12 20.84
N VAL A 39 -13.60 3.40 19.96
CA VAL A 39 -13.72 4.46 18.94
C VAL A 39 -14.57 3.98 17.77
N GLY A 40 -14.37 2.74 17.31
CA GLY A 40 -15.16 2.14 16.22
C GLY A 40 -14.45 0.97 15.54
N VAL A 41 -14.86 0.67 14.31
CA VAL A 41 -14.21 -0.35 13.48
C VAL A 41 -13.20 0.34 12.56
N PRO A 42 -11.90 0.03 12.66
CA PRO A 42 -10.91 0.66 11.80
C PRO A 42 -11.08 0.20 10.36
N SER A 43 -10.85 1.10 9.40
CA SER A 43 -10.74 0.74 7.97
C SER A 43 -9.31 0.50 7.54
N LEU A 44 -8.34 0.94 8.33
CA LEU A 44 -6.90 0.89 8.03
C LEU A 44 -6.15 1.12 9.33
N ILE A 45 -4.97 0.52 9.47
CA ILE A 45 -4.01 0.88 10.53
C ILE A 45 -2.75 1.43 9.87
N ALA A 46 -2.18 2.49 10.41
CA ALA A 46 -1.04 3.18 9.81
C ALA A 46 0.18 3.26 10.75
N SER A 47 1.38 3.16 10.18
CA SER A 47 2.67 3.42 10.81
C SER A 47 3.46 4.47 10.01
N ASP A 48 4.27 5.25 10.70
CA ASP A 48 5.13 6.31 10.17
C ASP A 48 6.48 5.82 9.64
N VAL A 49 6.87 4.57 9.92
CA VAL A 49 8.16 3.98 9.55
C VAL A 49 8.04 2.82 8.57
N ASN A 50 9.10 2.60 7.79
CA ASN A 50 9.25 1.45 6.91
C ASN A 50 10.56 0.70 7.22
N PRO A 51 10.51 -0.61 7.54
CA PRO A 51 9.32 -1.45 7.68
C PRO A 51 8.48 -1.10 8.92
N PRO A 52 7.16 -1.36 8.90
CA PRO A 52 6.30 -1.07 10.04
C PRO A 52 6.65 -2.00 11.23
N PRO A 53 6.57 -1.53 12.48
CA PRO A 53 6.90 -2.34 13.65
C PRO A 53 5.98 -3.55 13.79
N SER A 54 6.50 -4.67 14.31
CA SER A 54 5.76 -5.93 14.45
C SER A 54 4.49 -5.78 15.29
N PHE A 55 4.50 -4.89 16.29
CA PHE A 55 3.33 -4.55 17.09
C PHE A 55 2.17 -4.02 16.23
N VAL A 56 2.44 -3.05 15.35
CA VAL A 56 1.42 -2.48 14.47
C VAL A 56 0.88 -3.52 13.49
N GLN A 57 1.75 -4.40 12.99
CA GLN A 57 1.36 -5.53 12.13
C GLN A 57 0.37 -6.47 12.86
N LYS A 58 0.64 -6.82 14.12
CA LYS A 58 -0.25 -7.67 14.94
C LYS A 58 -1.61 -7.01 15.15
N VAL A 59 -1.65 -5.72 15.49
CA VAL A 59 -2.92 -5.00 15.69
C VAL A 59 -3.71 -4.95 14.38
N ALA A 60 -3.07 -4.67 13.24
CA ALA A 60 -3.73 -4.69 11.92
C ALA A 60 -4.30 -6.07 11.60
N ALA A 61 -3.56 -7.14 11.89
CA ALA A 61 -4.02 -8.52 11.71
C ALA A 61 -5.23 -8.87 12.59
N ARG A 62 -5.27 -8.40 13.85
CA ARG A 62 -6.41 -8.64 14.77
C ARG A 62 -7.72 -8.01 14.28
N PHE A 63 -7.64 -6.90 13.55
CA PHE A 63 -8.81 -6.29 12.91
C PHE A 63 -9.06 -6.80 11.49
N ASN A 64 -8.15 -7.62 10.94
CA ASN A 64 -8.15 -8.04 9.54
C ASN A 64 -8.26 -6.84 8.58
N VAL A 65 -7.47 -5.80 8.84
CA VAL A 65 -7.41 -4.59 8.01
C VAL A 65 -6.03 -4.41 7.41
N ARG A 66 -5.97 -3.65 6.33
CA ARG A 66 -4.68 -3.30 5.71
C ARG A 66 -3.82 -2.47 6.67
N LEU A 67 -2.52 -2.71 6.54
CA LEU A 67 -1.49 -1.90 7.17
C LEU A 67 -0.94 -0.90 6.14
N ALA A 68 -1.07 0.39 6.43
CA ALA A 68 -0.47 1.46 5.67
C ALA A 68 0.85 1.91 6.33
N TYR A 69 1.84 2.15 5.49
CA TYR A 69 3.11 2.74 5.88
C TYR A 69 3.72 3.43 4.66
N PRO A 70 4.53 4.47 4.86
CA PRO A 70 5.11 5.22 3.74
C PRO A 70 6.23 4.43 3.05
N VAL A 71 6.55 4.77 1.80
CA VAL A 71 7.67 4.15 1.06
C VAL A 71 9.01 4.39 1.76
N ARG A 72 9.19 5.57 2.34
CA ARG A 72 10.28 5.90 3.27
C ARG A 72 9.70 6.37 4.59
N SER A 73 10.38 6.15 5.70
CA SER A 73 9.97 6.68 7.00
C SER A 73 9.76 8.20 6.93
N LEU A 74 8.75 8.68 7.65
CA LEU A 74 8.44 10.11 7.74
C LEU A 74 9.52 10.84 8.55
N THR A 75 9.94 12.02 8.08
CA THR A 75 10.86 12.87 8.84
C THR A 75 10.13 13.57 9.99
N GLN A 76 10.88 14.00 11.00
CA GLN A 76 10.33 14.78 12.11
C GLN A 76 9.64 16.07 11.64
N GLU A 77 10.18 16.72 10.62
CA GLU A 77 9.58 17.92 10.02
C GLU A 77 8.22 17.62 9.37
N GLU A 78 8.11 16.55 8.58
CA GLU A 78 6.85 16.15 7.94
C GLU A 78 5.75 15.92 8.98
N LYS A 79 6.09 15.24 10.07
CA LYS A 79 5.16 14.96 11.18
C LYS A 79 4.75 16.25 11.90
N LYS A 80 5.70 17.16 12.13
CA LYS A 80 5.45 18.46 12.78
C LYS A 80 4.56 19.37 11.94
N THR A 81 4.74 19.39 10.63
CA THR A 81 3.88 20.17 9.71
C THR A 81 2.44 19.66 9.74
N MET A 82 2.24 18.34 9.77
CA MET A 82 0.89 17.76 9.80
C MET A 82 0.18 18.00 11.13
N GLY A 83 0.83 17.71 12.27
CA GLY A 83 0.22 17.75 13.59
C GLY A 83 0.72 18.90 14.46
N SER A 84 0.87 20.11 13.90
CA SER A 84 1.43 21.27 14.62
C SER A 84 0.61 21.70 15.85
N PHE A 85 -0.67 21.33 15.90
CA PHE A 85 -1.59 21.56 17.02
C PHE A 85 -1.53 20.47 18.11
N ILE A 86 -0.70 19.43 17.93
CA ILE A 86 -0.52 18.34 18.89
C ILE A 86 0.80 18.55 19.62
N ASP A 87 0.71 18.80 20.93
CA ASP A 87 1.86 19.07 21.79
C ASP A 87 2.73 17.82 22.01
N ASP A 88 2.10 16.68 22.29
CA ASP A 88 2.79 15.43 22.55
C ASP A 88 3.45 14.87 21.29
N VAL A 89 4.75 14.63 21.36
CA VAL A 89 5.57 14.22 20.20
C VAL A 89 5.15 12.85 19.67
N HIS A 90 4.88 11.88 20.55
CA HIS A 90 4.49 10.54 20.12
C HIS A 90 3.09 10.52 19.50
N THR A 91 2.15 11.26 20.08
CA THR A 91 0.81 11.43 19.53
C THR A 91 0.85 12.14 18.19
N ARG A 92 1.71 13.16 18.04
CA ARG A 92 1.94 13.86 16.77
C ARG A 92 2.51 12.94 15.70
N ASP A 93 3.43 12.05 16.06
CA ASP A 93 4.00 11.07 15.15
C ASP A 93 2.94 10.05 14.70
N ALA A 94 2.13 9.57 15.65
CA ALA A 94 0.99 8.69 15.35
C ALA A 94 -0.06 9.37 14.45
N TYR A 95 -0.32 10.66 14.66
CA TYR A 95 -1.19 11.48 13.82
C TYR A 95 -0.62 11.69 12.42
N GLY A 96 0.68 11.98 12.31
CA GLY A 96 1.37 12.10 11.02
C GLY A 96 1.27 10.82 10.19
N ALA A 97 1.39 9.65 10.82
CA ALA A 97 1.16 8.37 10.16
C ALA A 97 -0.29 8.25 9.61
N ALA A 98 -1.27 8.63 10.43
CA ALA A 98 -2.69 8.55 10.07
C ALA A 98 -3.04 9.53 8.94
N MET A 99 -2.56 10.77 9.00
CA MET A 99 -2.75 11.77 7.96
C MET A 99 -2.09 11.37 6.66
N LYS A 100 -0.84 10.86 6.70
CA LYS A 100 -0.16 10.37 5.51
C LYS A 100 -0.97 9.25 4.83
N ALA A 101 -1.53 8.35 5.62
CA ALA A 101 -2.38 7.29 5.12
C ALA A 101 -3.70 7.83 4.56
N TYR A 102 -4.34 8.79 5.23
CA TYR A 102 -5.57 9.44 4.75
C TYR A 102 -5.36 10.14 3.39
N HIS A 103 -4.29 10.93 3.25
CA HIS A 103 -3.99 11.64 1.99
C HIS A 103 -3.81 10.70 0.79
N ALA A 104 -3.39 9.45 1.01
CA ALA A 104 -3.31 8.46 -0.07
C ALA A 104 -4.69 8.06 -0.63
N TYR A 105 -5.75 8.22 0.16
CA TYR A 105 -7.13 7.85 -0.21
C TYR A 105 -8.08 9.05 -0.32
N GLU A 106 -7.67 10.24 0.13
CA GLU A 106 -8.50 11.46 0.22
C GLU A 106 -9.34 11.73 -1.04
N ASN A 107 -8.72 11.70 -2.21
CA ASN A 107 -9.44 11.95 -3.48
C ASN A 107 -10.54 10.93 -3.73
N ARG A 108 -10.29 9.64 -3.44
CA ARG A 108 -11.28 8.57 -3.62
C ARG A 108 -12.39 8.66 -2.58
N LEU A 109 -12.05 8.97 -1.33
CA LEU A 109 -13.03 9.15 -0.26
C LEU A 109 -13.97 10.34 -0.55
N ARG A 110 -13.41 11.46 -1.05
CA ARG A 110 -14.17 12.64 -1.46
C ARG A 110 -15.08 12.34 -2.67
N GLN A 111 -14.59 11.57 -3.63
CA GLN A 111 -15.40 11.12 -4.77
C GLN A 111 -16.63 10.32 -4.31
N ILE A 112 -16.46 9.41 -3.36
CA ILE A 112 -17.56 8.62 -2.80
C ILE A 112 -18.52 9.50 -1.99
N GLU A 113 -18.02 10.49 -1.26
CA GLU A 113 -18.85 11.40 -0.48
C GLU A 113 -19.85 12.18 -1.37
N GLY A 114 -19.41 12.63 -2.55
CA GLY A 114 -20.22 13.39 -3.50
C GLY A 114 -21.06 12.53 -4.47
N MET A 115 -21.02 11.20 -4.35
CA MET A 115 -21.78 10.31 -5.20
C MET A 115 -23.25 10.23 -4.73
N GLU A 116 -24.19 10.36 -5.67
CA GLU A 116 -25.58 10.02 -5.43
C GLU A 116 -25.74 8.50 -5.47
N THR A 117 -25.87 7.88 -4.29
CA THR A 117 -26.06 6.44 -4.14
C THR A 117 -26.97 6.15 -2.97
N SER A 118 -27.77 5.08 -3.09
CA SER A 118 -28.58 4.55 -1.98
C SER A 118 -27.76 3.69 -1.01
N LEU A 119 -26.53 3.33 -1.38
CA LEU A 119 -25.64 2.49 -0.58
C LEU A 119 -25.04 3.28 0.60
N ASP A 120 -24.71 2.55 1.67
CA ASP A 120 -23.95 3.11 2.80
C ASP A 120 -22.55 3.58 2.33
N ARG A 121 -22.39 4.91 2.26
CA ARG A 121 -21.17 5.58 1.81
C ARG A 121 -19.96 5.24 2.68
N ASP A 122 -20.14 5.07 3.99
CA ASP A 122 -19.02 4.76 4.89
C ASP A 122 -18.56 3.31 4.73
N LEU A 123 -19.50 2.40 4.48
CA LEU A 123 -19.18 1.03 4.12
C LEU A 123 -18.50 0.93 2.75
N LEU A 124 -18.92 1.72 1.77
CA LEU A 124 -18.28 1.79 0.46
C LEU A 124 -16.83 2.29 0.56
N LYS A 125 -16.62 3.38 1.31
CA LYS A 125 -15.28 3.91 1.64
C LYS A 125 -14.43 2.86 2.34
N HIS A 126 -14.98 2.16 3.33
CA HIS A 126 -14.27 1.08 4.03
C HIS A 126 -13.76 0.02 3.04
N MET A 127 -14.61 -0.46 2.14
CA MET A 127 -14.22 -1.45 1.13
C MET A 127 -13.14 -0.92 0.18
N VAL A 128 -13.25 0.33 -0.27
CA VAL A 128 -12.22 0.93 -1.13
C VAL A 128 -10.87 1.05 -0.43
N VAL A 129 -10.86 1.40 0.87
CA VAL A 129 -9.65 1.45 1.68
C VAL A 129 -9.05 0.04 1.88
N GLN A 130 -9.89 -0.99 1.99
CA GLN A 130 -9.47 -2.40 1.99
C GLN A 130 -8.95 -2.89 0.61
N GLY A 131 -9.00 -2.05 -0.42
CA GLY A 131 -8.40 -2.29 -1.73
C GLY A 131 -9.33 -2.89 -2.77
N TYR A 132 -10.63 -2.94 -2.49
CA TYR A 132 -11.62 -3.20 -3.53
C TYR A 132 -11.70 -2.00 -4.49
N SER A 133 -11.94 -2.26 -5.77
CA SER A 133 -12.33 -1.19 -6.70
C SER A 133 -13.71 -0.65 -6.29
N LEU A 134 -13.98 0.60 -6.65
CA LEU A 134 -15.29 1.22 -6.37
C LEU A 134 -16.43 0.36 -6.93
N HIS A 135 -16.30 -0.06 -8.19
CA HIS A 135 -17.28 -0.93 -8.85
C HIS A 135 -17.48 -2.27 -8.13
N ASN A 136 -16.40 -2.93 -7.69
CA ASN A 136 -16.53 -4.19 -6.96
C ASN A 136 -17.16 -3.99 -5.58
N ALA A 137 -16.86 -2.87 -4.92
CA ALA A 137 -17.47 -2.51 -3.65
C ALA A 137 -18.98 -2.29 -3.81
N GLU A 138 -19.40 -1.52 -4.83
CA GLU A 138 -20.82 -1.31 -5.16
C GLU A 138 -21.52 -2.64 -5.41
N LEU A 139 -21.00 -3.48 -6.30
CA LEU A 139 -21.59 -4.77 -6.65
C LEU A 139 -21.76 -5.68 -5.42
N MET A 140 -20.76 -5.70 -4.52
CA MET A 140 -20.82 -6.51 -3.30
C MET A 140 -21.86 -5.97 -2.31
N LEU A 141 -22.01 -4.65 -2.19
CA LEU A 141 -22.99 -4.03 -1.31
C LEU A 141 -24.41 -4.19 -1.84
N THR A 142 -24.64 -3.95 -3.13
CA THR A 142 -25.94 -4.16 -3.77
C THR A 142 -26.38 -5.63 -3.63
N ARG A 143 -25.51 -6.60 -3.90
CA ARG A 143 -25.82 -8.03 -3.69
C ARG A 143 -26.10 -8.38 -2.23
N LYS A 144 -25.47 -7.68 -1.29
CA LYS A 144 -25.70 -7.89 0.15
C LYS A 144 -27.02 -7.27 0.59
N GLU A 145 -27.42 -6.14 0.03
CA GLU A 145 -28.74 -5.54 0.21
C GLU A 145 -29.84 -6.41 -0.40
N GLU A 146 -29.69 -6.89 -1.64
CA GLU A 146 -30.61 -7.83 -2.28
C GLU A 146 -30.79 -9.11 -1.44
N LYS A 147 -29.69 -9.66 -0.91
CA LYS A 147 -29.73 -10.81 0.01
C LYS A 147 -30.31 -10.46 1.38
N ARG A 148 -30.23 -9.21 1.84
CA ARG A 148 -30.85 -8.78 3.11
C ARG A 148 -32.36 -8.62 2.95
N VAL A 149 -32.81 -8.01 1.86
CA VAL A 149 -34.22 -7.89 1.49
C VAL A 149 -34.84 -9.29 1.32
N GLY A 150 -34.16 -10.22 0.63
CA GLY A 150 -34.63 -11.60 0.51
C GLY A 150 -34.51 -12.45 1.79
N ALA A 151 -33.59 -12.11 2.71
CA ALA A 151 -33.43 -12.83 3.98
C ALA A 151 -34.27 -12.25 5.13
N GLU A 152 -34.89 -11.09 4.98
CA GLU A 152 -35.84 -10.55 5.97
C GLU A 152 -37.19 -11.29 5.92
N GLU A 153 -37.57 -11.87 4.77
CA GLU A 153 -38.74 -12.78 4.66
C GLU A 153 -38.47 -14.19 5.21
N GLU A 154 -37.22 -14.66 5.26
CA GLU A 154 -36.88 -16.03 5.70
C GLU A 154 -36.39 -16.15 7.17
N LYS A 155 -36.24 -15.05 7.91
CA LYS A 155 -35.57 -15.07 9.23
C LYS A 155 -36.41 -15.54 10.41
N GLU A 156 -37.69 -15.85 10.24
CA GLU A 156 -38.51 -16.43 11.32
C GLU A 156 -38.32 -17.94 11.51
N VAL A 157 -37.64 -18.65 10.60
CA VAL A 157 -37.51 -20.11 10.68
C VAL A 157 -36.04 -20.51 10.49
N LYS A 158 -35.54 -21.43 11.33
CA LYS A 158 -34.22 -22.12 11.24
C LYS A 158 -33.09 -21.54 12.10
N LYS A 159 -33.32 -21.52 13.42
CA LYS A 159 -32.25 -21.72 14.42
C LYS A 159 -32.09 -23.20 14.76
N GLU A 160 -31.79 -24.06 13.79
CA GLU A 160 -31.44 -25.48 14.07
C GLU A 160 -30.77 -26.06 12.81
N GLY A 161 -29.46 -26.32 12.85
CA GLY A 161 -28.70 -26.88 11.72
C GLY A 161 -27.36 -26.21 11.41
N LEU A 162 -26.68 -25.65 12.42
CA LEU A 162 -25.45 -24.86 12.26
C LEU A 162 -24.15 -25.67 12.21
N GLU A 163 -24.17 -26.99 12.39
CA GLU A 163 -22.94 -27.78 12.54
C GLU A 163 -22.49 -28.43 11.22
N HIS A 164 -23.36 -29.07 10.43
CA HIS A 164 -22.96 -29.68 9.15
C HIS A 164 -22.59 -28.67 8.04
N LYS A 165 -23.14 -27.45 8.07
CA LYS A 165 -22.82 -26.40 7.08
C LYS A 165 -21.46 -25.73 7.30
N ARG A 166 -20.83 -25.92 8.47
CA ARG A 166 -19.51 -25.36 8.77
C ARG A 166 -18.41 -26.16 8.07
N ASP A 167 -18.51 -27.49 8.08
CA ASP A 167 -17.47 -28.36 7.52
C ASP A 167 -17.36 -28.26 5.99
N GLU A 168 -18.49 -28.19 5.27
CA GLU A 168 -18.50 -27.95 3.83
C GLU A 168 -17.94 -26.57 3.44
N ARG A 169 -18.08 -25.59 4.33
CA ARG A 169 -17.55 -24.24 4.10
C ARG A 169 -16.04 -24.21 4.37
N VAL A 170 -15.58 -24.92 5.40
CA VAL A 170 -14.14 -25.07 5.69
C VAL A 170 -13.43 -25.80 4.56
N MET A 171 -14.01 -26.87 4.02
CA MET A 171 -13.42 -27.57 2.87
C MET A 171 -13.32 -26.69 1.62
N ARG A 172 -14.39 -25.96 1.26
CA ARG A 172 -14.36 -25.02 0.12
C ARG A 172 -13.31 -23.92 0.29
N LEU A 173 -13.21 -23.35 1.49
CA LEU A 173 -12.21 -22.31 1.79
C LEU A 173 -10.78 -22.86 1.80
N ALA A 174 -10.59 -24.13 2.18
CA ALA A 174 -9.29 -24.79 2.12
C ALA A 174 -8.86 -25.03 0.66
N GLU A 175 -9.79 -25.47 -0.18
CA GLU A 175 -9.55 -25.66 -1.62
C GLU A 175 -9.24 -24.34 -2.33
N GLU A 176 -10.00 -23.28 -2.03
CA GLU A 176 -9.74 -21.94 -2.54
C GLU A 176 -8.38 -21.40 -2.08
N ASN A 177 -7.99 -21.64 -0.81
CA ASN A 177 -6.65 -21.29 -0.32
C ASN A 177 -5.53 -22.00 -1.08
N VAL A 178 -5.70 -23.29 -1.37
CA VAL A 178 -4.71 -24.04 -2.15
C VAL A 178 -4.59 -23.47 -3.56
N ASN A 179 -5.71 -23.16 -4.21
CA ASN A 179 -5.73 -22.59 -5.55
C ASN A 179 -5.11 -21.19 -5.58
N LEU A 180 -5.43 -20.34 -4.61
CA LEU A 180 -4.84 -19.01 -4.47
C LEU A 180 -3.34 -19.07 -4.21
N ARG A 181 -2.86 -20.02 -3.40
CA ARG A 181 -1.42 -20.23 -3.16
C ARG A 181 -0.70 -20.64 -4.44
N LYS A 182 -1.27 -21.53 -5.24
CA LYS A 182 -0.72 -21.91 -6.55
C LYS A 182 -0.65 -20.74 -7.51
N ALA A 183 -1.72 -19.94 -7.59
CA ALA A 183 -1.74 -18.73 -8.41
C ALA A 183 -0.67 -17.71 -7.95
N LEU A 184 -0.49 -17.56 -6.64
CA LEU A 184 0.54 -16.68 -6.07
C LEU A 184 1.95 -17.15 -6.41
N GLU A 185 2.23 -18.46 -6.34
CA GLU A 185 3.52 -19.01 -6.75
C GLU A 185 3.78 -18.81 -8.24
N TYR A 186 2.77 -19.03 -9.08
CA TYR A 186 2.85 -18.80 -10.52
C TYR A 186 3.21 -17.34 -10.85
N GLU A 187 2.49 -16.38 -10.27
CA GLU A 187 2.76 -14.96 -10.52
C GLU A 187 4.12 -14.52 -9.95
N LYS A 188 4.56 -15.08 -8.80
CA LYS A 188 5.91 -14.83 -8.28
C LYS A 188 7.00 -15.33 -9.23
N ALA A 189 6.85 -16.52 -9.80
CA ALA A 189 7.79 -17.04 -10.79
C ALA A 189 7.84 -16.13 -12.04
N ARG A 190 6.68 -15.65 -12.48
CA ARG A 190 6.58 -14.74 -13.62
C ARG A 190 7.22 -13.38 -13.37
N ILE A 191 7.07 -12.83 -12.16
CA ILE A 191 7.76 -11.59 -11.75
C ILE A 191 9.27 -11.81 -11.77
N ALA A 192 9.76 -12.91 -11.20
CA ALA A 192 11.20 -13.21 -11.17
C ALA A 192 11.78 -13.33 -12.60
N GLU A 193 11.05 -13.96 -13.53
CA GLU A 193 11.44 -14.05 -14.93
C GLU A 193 11.50 -12.65 -15.59
N MET A 194 10.46 -11.83 -15.40
CA MET A 194 10.43 -10.47 -15.94
C MET A 194 11.55 -9.60 -15.38
N GLU A 195 11.88 -9.72 -14.09
CA GLU A 195 13.00 -9.01 -13.46
C GLU A 195 14.34 -9.43 -14.06
N GLU A 196 14.53 -10.72 -14.35
CA GLU A 196 15.73 -11.22 -15.00
C GLU A 196 15.85 -10.69 -16.44
N GLN A 197 14.75 -10.69 -17.21
CA GLN A 197 14.71 -10.10 -18.54
C GLN A 197 15.04 -8.60 -18.51
N LEU A 198 14.49 -7.86 -17.56
CA LEU A 198 14.80 -6.44 -17.33
C LEU A 198 16.29 -6.22 -17.01
N LYS A 199 16.88 -7.09 -16.19
CA LYS A 199 18.31 -7.03 -15.85
C LYS A 199 19.18 -7.29 -17.07
N ARG A 200 18.83 -8.30 -17.89
CA ARG A 200 19.53 -8.60 -19.15
C ARG A 200 19.45 -7.43 -20.13
N ALA A 201 18.26 -6.86 -20.32
CA ALA A 201 18.04 -5.71 -21.19
C ALA A 201 18.82 -4.46 -20.73
N LYS A 202 18.85 -4.19 -19.42
CA LYS A 202 19.66 -3.09 -18.84
C LYS A 202 21.15 -3.30 -19.08
N ASN A 203 21.66 -4.50 -18.85
CA ASN A 203 23.09 -4.80 -19.05
C ASN A 203 23.49 -4.68 -20.53
N ALA A 204 22.63 -5.14 -21.45
CA ALA A 204 22.85 -4.99 -22.89
C ALA A 204 22.96 -3.50 -23.28
N ARG A 205 22.05 -2.66 -22.78
CA ARG A 205 22.04 -1.21 -23.03
C ARG A 205 23.28 -0.52 -22.48
N VAL A 206 23.75 -0.89 -21.29
CA VAL A 206 25.01 -0.37 -20.72
C VAL A 206 26.21 -0.76 -21.60
N GLY A 207 26.24 -1.99 -22.10
CA GLY A 207 27.28 -2.47 -23.01
C GLY A 207 27.26 -1.79 -24.38
N GLU A 208 26.09 -1.40 -24.89
CA GLU A 208 25.96 -0.59 -26.11
C GLU A 208 26.49 0.83 -25.90
N VAL A 209 26.08 1.50 -24.82
CA VAL A 209 26.56 2.86 -24.50
C VAL A 209 28.08 2.89 -24.32
N ALA A 210 28.66 1.86 -23.68
CA ALA A 210 30.10 1.74 -23.55
C ALA A 210 30.80 1.60 -24.91
N ARG A 211 30.27 0.73 -25.80
CA ARG A 211 30.78 0.55 -27.17
C ARG A 211 30.68 1.83 -28.00
N ASP A 212 29.56 2.53 -27.93
CA ASP A 212 29.38 3.81 -28.64
C ASP A 212 30.37 4.88 -28.17
N SER A 213 30.68 4.91 -26.87
CA SER A 213 31.69 5.82 -26.32
C SER A 213 33.10 5.51 -26.84
N GLU A 214 33.41 4.23 -27.05
CA GLU A 214 34.71 3.78 -27.55
C GLU A 214 34.85 4.02 -29.05
N VAL A 215 33.79 3.78 -29.82
CA VAL A 215 33.69 4.15 -31.24
C VAL A 215 33.91 5.66 -31.42
N ARG A 216 33.33 6.50 -30.55
CA ARG A 216 33.53 7.95 -30.59
C ARG A 216 34.99 8.33 -30.37
N LYS A 217 35.65 7.75 -29.36
CA LYS A 217 37.07 7.99 -29.07
C LYS A 217 37.98 7.55 -30.23
N LEU A 218 37.68 6.40 -30.84
CA LEU A 218 38.43 5.91 -32.00
C LEU A 218 38.26 6.82 -33.22
N LYS A 219 37.05 7.32 -33.49
CA LYS A 219 36.78 8.30 -34.56
C LYS A 219 37.59 9.59 -34.35
N GLU A 220 37.61 10.13 -33.13
CA GLU A 220 38.40 11.33 -32.83
C GLU A 220 39.91 11.10 -33.03
N ARG A 221 40.43 9.92 -32.68
CA ARG A 221 41.83 9.56 -32.93
C ARG A 221 42.13 9.43 -34.41
N LEU A 222 41.21 8.83 -35.17
CA LEU A 222 41.33 8.69 -36.62
C LEU A 222 41.38 10.06 -37.30
N GLU A 223 40.45 10.97 -36.96
CA GLU A 223 40.45 12.33 -37.50
C GLU A 223 41.73 13.12 -37.16
N ARG A 224 42.30 12.91 -35.97
CA ARG A 224 43.59 13.52 -35.60
C ARG A 224 44.73 12.96 -36.45
N ALA A 225 44.78 11.64 -36.63
CA ALA A 225 45.79 10.99 -37.46
C ALA A 225 45.68 11.42 -38.93
N GLU A 226 44.46 11.50 -39.47
CA GLU A 226 44.19 11.96 -40.83
C GLU A 226 44.63 13.41 -41.04
N ARG A 227 44.30 14.31 -40.10
CA ARG A 227 44.79 15.70 -40.12
C ARG A 227 46.31 15.78 -40.09
N TYR A 228 46.95 14.95 -39.28
CA TYR A 228 48.42 14.90 -39.20
C TYR A 228 49.05 14.39 -40.50
N ILE A 229 48.51 13.31 -41.08
CA ILE A 229 48.96 12.78 -42.37
C ILE A 229 48.77 13.82 -43.48
N PHE A 230 47.64 14.52 -43.50
CA PHE A 230 47.37 15.59 -44.45
C PHE A 230 48.41 16.72 -44.32
N PHE A 231 48.71 17.14 -43.10
CA PHE A 231 49.74 18.14 -42.82
C PHE A 231 51.13 17.69 -43.30
N LEU A 232 51.53 16.45 -43.00
CA LEU A 232 52.80 15.89 -43.45
C LEU A 232 52.89 15.78 -44.98
N LYS A 233 51.81 15.35 -45.65
CA LYS A 233 51.75 15.29 -47.12
C LYS A 233 51.86 16.67 -47.76
N LYS A 234 51.27 17.70 -47.16
CA LYS A 234 51.37 19.09 -47.63
C LYS A 234 52.78 19.63 -47.45
N LYS A 235 53.44 19.35 -46.32
CA LYS A 235 54.84 19.71 -46.06
C LYS A 235 55.81 19.05 -47.04
N LYS A 236 55.57 17.78 -47.41
CA LYS A 236 56.40 17.03 -48.37
C LYS A 236 56.21 17.42 -49.84
N ARG A 237 55.13 18.15 -50.17
CA ARG A 237 54.86 18.68 -51.53
C ARG A 237 55.36 20.12 -51.73
N GLY A 238 55.68 20.83 -50.63
CA GLY A 238 56.20 22.19 -50.66
C GLY A 238 57.71 22.30 -50.41
N ALA A 239 58.39 21.16 -50.26
CA ALA A 239 59.85 21.01 -50.25
C ALA A 239 60.26 20.22 -51.48
#